data_AF-A0A7W0Z458-F1
#
_entry.id   AF-A0A7W0Z458-F1
#
_cell.length_a   1.000
_cell.length_b   1.000
_cell.length_c   1.000
_cell.angle_alpha   90.00
_cell.angle_beta   90.00
_cell.angle_gamma   90.00
#
_symmetry.space_group_name_H-M   'P 1'
#
loop_
_entity.id
_entity.type
_entity.pdbx_description
1 polymer ?
#
loop_
_entity_poly.entity_id
_entity_poly.type
_entity_poly.pdbx_seq_one_letter_code
_entity_poly.pdbx_strand_id
1 'polypeptide(L)'
;MGGGFSVVHRLPPAARRLRPAPTLSDQARFRLRCVEHAQRAGAAVEVFGVSRATVYRWRRRYDPRNLTTLEERPTRPHRVRRATWTVARAEAVLALRTRHPRMGKTQLAHLLAGQGMPLSASMVGRILASLRRRRLLVESSSHRIRRIRPARPHATRVPPTSATPPG
;
A
#
# COMPACT_ATOMS: atom_id res chain seq x y z
N MET A 1 40.55 -31.52 18.63
CA MET A 1 40.60 -31.82 17.18
C MET A 1 39.30 -32.54 16.80
N GLY A 2 38.25 -31.82 16.45
CA GLY A 2 36.97 -32.41 16.03
C GLY A 2 36.63 -31.99 14.62
N GLY A 3 37.06 -32.77 13.63
CA GLY A 3 36.75 -32.54 12.22
C GLY A 3 35.34 -33.01 11.90
N GLY A 4 34.42 -32.07 11.64
CA GLY A 4 33.06 -32.37 11.21
C GLY A 4 33.05 -32.89 9.77
N PHE A 5 32.47 -34.07 9.56
CA PHE A 5 32.23 -34.60 8.21
C PHE A 5 31.07 -33.86 7.56
N SER A 6 31.32 -33.21 6.43
CA SER A 6 30.27 -32.62 5.60
C SER A 6 29.85 -33.64 4.54
N VAL A 7 28.59 -34.11 4.60
CA VAL A 7 28.03 -35.04 3.63
C VAL A 7 27.78 -34.29 2.32
N VAL A 8 28.66 -34.50 1.34
CA VAL A 8 28.45 -34.01 -0.02
C VAL A 8 27.66 -35.06 -0.79
N HIS A 9 26.35 -34.87 -0.94
CA HIS A 9 25.55 -35.71 -1.83
C HIS A 9 25.98 -35.47 -3.28
N ARG A 10 26.81 -36.39 -3.82
CA ARG A 10 27.14 -36.38 -5.24
C ARG A 10 25.96 -36.90 -6.05
N LEU A 11 25.44 -36.06 -6.94
CA LEU A 11 24.40 -36.48 -7.89
C LEU A 11 24.94 -37.60 -8.81
N PRO A 12 24.14 -38.67 -9.04
CA PRO A 12 24.53 -39.76 -9.92
C PRO A 12 24.81 -39.25 -11.35
N PRO A 13 25.73 -39.86 -12.11
CA PRO A 13 26.14 -39.37 -13.43
C PRO A 13 24.97 -39.15 -14.42
N ALA A 14 23.93 -39.98 -14.35
CA ALA A 14 22.71 -39.82 -15.16
C ALA A 14 21.92 -38.56 -14.81
N ALA A 15 21.84 -38.19 -13.53
CA ALA A 15 21.16 -36.99 -13.07
C ALA A 15 21.88 -35.70 -13.49
N ARG A 16 23.19 -35.77 -13.78
CA ARG A 16 23.95 -34.61 -14.31
C ARG A 16 23.53 -34.20 -15.72
N ARG A 17 22.88 -35.09 -16.47
CA ARG A 17 22.35 -34.81 -17.83
C ARG A 17 20.96 -34.18 -17.79
N LEU A 18 20.28 -34.22 -16.63
CA LEU A 18 18.99 -33.58 -16.46
C LEU A 18 19.19 -32.06 -16.34
N ARG A 19 18.27 -31.30 -16.92
CA ARG A 19 18.25 -29.86 -16.69
C ARG A 19 18.03 -29.62 -15.19
N PRO A 20 18.84 -28.78 -14.53
CA PRO A 20 18.62 -28.43 -13.13
C PRO A 20 17.21 -27.86 -12.98
N ALA A 21 16.53 -28.28 -11.91
CA ALA A 21 15.20 -27.75 -11.60
C ALA A 21 15.27 -26.22 -11.50
N PRO A 22 14.26 -25.48 -11.99
CA PRO A 22 14.23 -24.04 -11.83
C PRO A 22 14.24 -23.70 -10.34
N THR A 23 15.09 -22.76 -9.94
CA THR A 23 15.11 -22.23 -8.58
C THR A 23 13.83 -21.44 -8.36
N LEU A 24 12.88 -22.02 -7.64
CA LEU A 24 11.58 -21.41 -7.31
C LEU A 24 11.58 -20.89 -5.87
N SER A 25 10.90 -19.77 -5.65
CA SER A 25 10.61 -19.30 -4.29
C SER A 25 9.73 -20.30 -3.53
N ASP A 26 9.77 -20.25 -2.19
CA ASP A 26 8.93 -21.08 -1.33
C ASP A 26 7.44 -20.90 -1.63
N GLN A 27 7.05 -19.66 -1.92
CA GLN A 27 5.69 -19.34 -2.35
C GLN A 27 5.34 -19.98 -3.69
N ALA A 28 6.24 -19.94 -4.68
CA ALA A 28 5.99 -20.57 -5.99
C ALA A 28 5.88 -22.10 -5.85
N ARG A 29 6.72 -22.72 -5.01
CA ARG A 29 6.63 -24.14 -4.67
C ARG A 29 5.30 -24.49 -4.00
N PHE A 30 4.84 -23.68 -3.05
CA PHE A 30 3.53 -23.85 -2.42
C PHE A 30 2.37 -23.75 -3.43
N ARG A 31 2.41 -22.74 -4.30
CA ARG A 31 1.41 -22.54 -5.37
C ARG A 31 1.41 -23.72 -6.34
N LEU A 32 2.57 -24.27 -6.68
CA LEU A 32 2.69 -25.44 -7.54
C LEU A 32 1.98 -26.65 -6.92
N ARG A 33 2.27 -26.97 -5.65
CA ARG A 33 1.58 -28.05 -4.93
C ARG A 33 0.06 -27.88 -4.94
N CYS A 34 -0.42 -26.66 -4.72
CA CYS A 34 -1.86 -26.37 -4.74
C CYS A 34 -2.47 -26.61 -6.13
N VAL A 35 -1.79 -26.19 -7.20
CA VAL A 35 -2.27 -26.36 -8.59
C VAL A 35 -2.27 -27.84 -8.97
N GLU A 36 -1.18 -28.55 -8.70
CA GLU A 36 -1.08 -29.99 -8.98
C GLU A 36 -2.14 -30.80 -8.23
N HIS A 37 -2.34 -30.49 -6.94
CA HIS A 37 -3.38 -31.15 -6.16
C HIS A 37 -4.78 -30.86 -6.72
N ALA A 38 -5.06 -29.61 -7.09
CA ALA A 38 -6.35 -29.25 -7.68
C ALA A 38 -6.60 -29.94 -9.04
N GLN A 39 -5.54 -30.26 -9.81
CA GLN A 39 -5.67 -31.03 -11.05
C GLN A 39 -5.99 -32.51 -10.79
N ARG A 40 -5.48 -33.10 -9.71
CA ARG A 40 -5.73 -34.49 -9.35
C ARG A 40 -7.07 -34.70 -8.62
N ALA A 41 -7.43 -33.80 -7.71
CA ALA A 41 -8.49 -34.03 -6.71
C ALA A 41 -9.54 -32.91 -6.59
N GLY A 42 -9.41 -31.79 -7.31
CA GLY A 42 -10.45 -30.75 -7.41
C GLY A 42 -10.69 -29.84 -6.19
N ALA A 43 -10.24 -30.22 -4.98
CA ALA A 43 -10.47 -29.48 -3.73
C ALA A 43 -9.17 -29.10 -2.99
N ALA A 44 -8.52 -28.01 -3.40
CA ALA A 44 -7.33 -27.50 -2.69
C ALA A 44 -7.62 -26.75 -1.37
N VAL A 45 -8.90 -26.53 -1.03
CA VAL A 45 -9.30 -25.79 0.19
C VAL A 45 -9.01 -26.62 1.44
N GLU A 46 -9.41 -27.89 1.43
CA GLU A 46 -9.31 -28.77 2.59
C GLU A 46 -7.85 -29.10 2.93
N VAL A 47 -7.00 -29.27 1.90
CA VAL A 47 -5.61 -29.70 2.08
C VAL A 47 -4.65 -28.53 2.35
N PHE A 48 -4.90 -27.35 1.77
CA PHE A 48 -3.96 -26.22 1.84
C PHE A 48 -4.53 -24.96 2.49
N GLY A 49 -5.82 -24.92 2.85
CA GLY A 49 -6.46 -23.72 3.37
C GLY A 49 -6.58 -22.58 2.35
N VAL A 50 -6.42 -22.86 1.06
CA VAL A 50 -6.45 -21.86 -0.01
C VAL A 50 -7.79 -21.89 -0.72
N SER A 51 -8.46 -20.74 -0.84
CA SER A 51 -9.75 -20.64 -1.52
C SER A 51 -9.67 -21.11 -2.99
N ARG A 52 -10.73 -21.79 -3.48
CA ARG A 52 -10.82 -22.27 -4.87
C ARG A 52 -10.49 -21.17 -5.87
N ALA A 53 -11.01 -19.96 -5.66
CA ALA A 53 -10.76 -18.80 -6.52
C ALA A 53 -9.25 -18.45 -6.65
N THR A 54 -8.49 -18.59 -5.56
CA THR A 54 -7.05 -18.33 -5.58
C THR A 54 -6.30 -19.40 -6.37
N VAL A 55 -6.67 -20.67 -6.18
CA VAL A 55 -6.09 -21.77 -6.95
C VAL A 55 -6.45 -21.68 -8.44
N TYR A 56 -7.67 -21.27 -8.79
CA TYR A 56 -8.04 -20.97 -10.18
C TYR A 56 -7.17 -19.87 -10.80
N ARG A 57 -6.88 -18.79 -10.06
CA ARG A 57 -5.98 -17.73 -10.53
C ARG A 57 -4.55 -18.24 -10.76
N TRP A 58 -4.06 -19.15 -9.92
CA TRP A 58 -2.75 -19.77 -10.11
C TRP A 58 -2.72 -20.77 -11.26
N ARG A 59 -3.76 -21.59 -11.40
CA ARG A 59 -3.93 -22.53 -12.51
C ARG A 59 -3.97 -21.83 -13.87
N ARG A 60 -4.58 -20.64 -13.95
CA ARG A 60 -4.53 -19.81 -15.18
C ARG A 60 -3.12 -19.31 -15.54
N ARG A 61 -2.22 -19.23 -14.55
CA ARG A 61 -0.81 -18.82 -14.77
C ARG A 61 0.11 -20.00 -14.99
N TYR A 62 -0.23 -21.18 -14.46
CA TYR A 62 0.62 -22.36 -14.49
C TYR A 62 0.95 -22.78 -15.92
N ASP A 63 2.25 -22.80 -16.24
CA ASP A 63 2.81 -23.38 -17.45
C ASP A 63 3.76 -24.53 -17.07
N PRO A 64 3.46 -25.79 -17.45
CA PRO A 64 4.33 -26.94 -17.17
C PRO A 64 5.75 -26.79 -17.72
N ARG A 65 5.93 -26.01 -18.80
CA ARG A 65 7.24 -25.76 -19.42
C ARG A 65 7.97 -24.59 -18.76
N ASN A 66 7.28 -23.79 -17.94
CA ASN A 66 7.85 -22.65 -17.25
C ASN A 66 7.22 -22.41 -15.86
N LEU A 67 7.80 -23.03 -14.83
CA LEU A 67 7.30 -22.93 -13.45
C LEU A 67 7.46 -21.53 -12.83
N THR A 68 8.29 -20.65 -13.41
CA THR A 68 8.46 -19.26 -12.92
C THR A 68 7.18 -18.44 -13.08
N THR A 69 6.24 -18.90 -13.90
CA THR A 69 4.89 -18.31 -14.03
C THR A 69 4.09 -18.27 -12.72
N LEU A 70 4.41 -19.15 -11.77
CA LEU A 70 3.81 -19.20 -10.44
C LEU A 70 4.48 -18.26 -9.42
N GLU A 71 5.57 -17.60 -9.81
CA GLU A 71 6.24 -16.63 -8.95
C GLU A 71 5.34 -15.46 -8.57
N GLU A 72 5.73 -14.79 -7.48
CA GLU A 72 5.08 -13.57 -7.06
C GLU A 72 5.28 -12.49 -8.11
N ARG A 73 4.18 -11.80 -8.44
CA ARG A 73 4.19 -10.69 -9.38
C ARG A 73 4.15 -9.38 -8.60
N PRO A 74 4.77 -8.32 -9.11
CA PRO A 74 4.63 -7.01 -8.49
C PRO A 74 3.15 -6.61 -8.45
N THR A 75 2.62 -6.40 -7.24
CA THR A 75 1.23 -5.94 -7.03
C THR A 75 1.07 -4.44 -7.28
N ARG A 76 2.18 -3.72 -7.43
CA ARG A 76 2.15 -2.27 -7.65
C ARG A 76 1.59 -1.96 -9.04
N PRO A 77 0.57 -1.07 -9.15
CA PRO A 77 0.06 -0.62 -10.44
C PRO A 77 1.17 -0.08 -11.33
N HIS A 78 1.17 -0.48 -12.61
CA HIS A 78 2.17 -0.03 -13.60
C HIS A 78 2.14 1.49 -13.81
N ARG A 79 0.95 2.10 -13.72
CA ARG A 79 0.76 3.54 -13.87
C ARG A 79 0.31 4.14 -12.54
N VAL A 80 1.24 4.82 -11.89
CA VAL A 80 0.94 5.70 -10.76
C VAL A 80 0.97 7.15 -11.22
N ARG A 81 0.12 7.98 -10.62
CA ARG A 81 0.08 9.40 -10.94
C ARG A 81 1.43 10.06 -10.61
N ARG A 82 1.99 10.77 -11.59
CA ARG A 82 3.19 11.60 -11.40
C ARG A 82 2.80 13.03 -11.04
N ALA A 83 3.71 13.71 -10.34
CA ALA A 83 3.57 15.14 -10.10
C ALA A 83 3.58 15.89 -11.44
N THR A 84 2.60 16.77 -11.65
CA THR A 84 2.47 17.59 -12.87
C THR A 84 2.90 19.04 -12.66
N TRP A 85 3.31 19.40 -11.45
CA TRP A 85 3.80 20.75 -11.14
C TRP A 85 5.29 20.86 -11.46
N THR A 86 5.70 22.07 -11.88
CA THR A 86 7.10 22.41 -12.12
C THR A 86 7.85 22.63 -10.80
N VAL A 87 9.18 22.64 -10.87
CA VAL A 87 10.04 22.95 -9.71
C VAL A 87 9.74 24.36 -9.19
N ALA A 88 9.64 25.35 -10.08
CA ALA A 88 9.29 26.73 -9.73
C ALA A 88 7.96 26.85 -8.95
N ARG A 89 6.93 26.06 -9.32
CA ARG A 89 5.66 26.01 -8.58
C ARG A 89 5.83 25.44 -7.17
N ALA A 90 6.68 24.42 -7.02
CA ALA A 90 6.94 23.84 -5.70
C ALA A 90 7.74 24.80 -4.81
N GLU A 91 8.71 25.52 -5.38
CA GLU A 91 9.51 26.53 -4.69
C GLU A 91 8.66 27.73 -4.27
N ALA A 92 7.78 28.22 -5.14
CA ALA A 92 6.85 29.31 -4.79
C ALA A 92 5.93 28.91 -3.61
N VAL A 93 5.38 27.68 -3.64
CA VAL A 93 4.59 27.15 -2.51
C VAL A 93 5.44 27.04 -1.24
N LEU A 94 6.68 26.58 -1.35
CA LEU A 94 7.60 26.46 -0.22
C LEU A 94 7.91 27.83 0.38
N ALA A 95 8.27 28.81 -0.44
CA ALA A 95 8.58 30.18 -0.02
C ALA A 95 7.40 30.81 0.73
N LEU A 96 6.18 30.68 0.19
CA LEU A 96 4.98 31.16 0.87
C LEU A 96 4.69 30.43 2.17
N ARG A 97 4.92 29.11 2.21
CA ARG A 97 4.72 28.31 3.41
C ARG A 97 5.75 28.68 4.50
N THR A 98 6.98 29.01 4.14
CA THR A 98 8.02 29.49 5.05
C THR A 98 7.67 30.88 5.61
N ARG A 99 7.22 31.80 4.75
CA ARG A 99 6.81 33.15 5.17
C ARG A 99 5.52 33.15 5.99
N HIS A 100 4.60 32.22 5.71
CA HIS A 100 3.32 32.09 6.40
C HIS A 100 3.09 30.66 6.93
N PRO A 101 3.79 30.24 7.99
CA PRO A 101 3.72 28.85 8.50
C PRO A 101 2.34 28.42 8.99
N ARG A 102 1.39 29.33 9.20
CA ARG A 102 0.03 28.98 9.67
C ARG A 102 -0.99 28.86 8.54
N MET A 103 -0.67 29.32 7.33
CA MET A 103 -1.64 29.37 6.24
C MET A 103 -1.93 28.00 5.64
N GLY A 104 -3.22 27.73 5.41
CA GLY A 104 -3.69 26.53 4.75
C GLY A 104 -3.54 26.59 3.23
N LYS A 105 -3.73 25.43 2.58
CA LYS A 105 -3.62 25.28 1.11
C LYS A 105 -4.47 26.28 0.31
N THR A 106 -5.64 26.66 0.81
CA THR A 106 -6.56 27.60 0.14
C THR A 106 -6.03 29.04 0.18
N GLN A 107 -5.52 29.48 1.32
CA GLN A 107 -4.93 30.81 1.46
C GLN A 107 -3.67 30.94 0.60
N LEU A 108 -2.82 29.91 0.61
CA LEU A 108 -1.64 29.86 -0.24
C LEU A 108 -1.99 29.88 -1.73
N ALA A 109 -3.07 29.20 -2.14
CA ALA A 109 -3.56 29.25 -3.52
C ALA A 109 -4.00 30.66 -3.93
N HIS A 110 -4.68 31.41 -3.05
CA HIS A 110 -5.04 32.81 -3.31
C HIS A 110 -3.79 33.72 -3.45
N LEU A 111 -2.80 33.56 -2.56
CA LEU A 111 -1.55 34.34 -2.66
C LEU A 111 -0.78 34.05 -3.95
N LEU A 112 -0.72 32.78 -4.37
CA LEU A 112 -0.08 32.39 -5.63
C LEU A 112 -0.82 32.94 -6.85
N ALA A 113 -2.16 32.95 -6.82
CA ALA A 113 -2.96 33.55 -7.88
C ALA A 113 -2.66 35.05 -8.01
N GLY A 114 -2.54 35.78 -6.90
CA GLY A 114 -2.13 37.19 -6.88
C GLY A 114 -0.72 37.45 -7.40
N GLN A 115 0.15 36.44 -7.43
CA GLN A 115 1.50 36.49 -8.00
C GLN A 115 1.56 36.02 -9.47
N GLY A 116 0.41 35.85 -10.13
CA GLY A 116 0.34 35.36 -11.52
C GLY A 116 0.56 33.85 -11.67
N MET A 117 0.54 33.08 -10.58
CA MET A 117 0.71 31.63 -10.57
C MET A 117 -0.55 30.91 -10.04
N PRO A 118 -1.67 30.90 -10.78
CA PRO A 118 -2.90 30.28 -10.30
C PRO A 118 -2.73 28.76 -10.19
N LEU A 119 -2.79 28.24 -8.95
CA LEU A 119 -2.81 26.81 -8.64
C LEU A 119 -4.08 26.47 -7.87
N SER A 120 -4.70 25.33 -8.18
CA SER A 120 -5.84 24.86 -7.37
C SER A 120 -5.39 24.50 -5.96
N ALA A 121 -6.26 24.70 -4.97
CA ALA A 121 -6.00 24.33 -3.57
C ALA A 121 -5.59 22.84 -3.44
N SER A 122 -6.14 21.98 -4.30
CA SER A 122 -5.76 20.56 -4.40
C SER A 122 -4.34 20.35 -4.92
N MET A 123 -3.87 21.13 -5.89
CA MET A 123 -2.48 21.08 -6.36
C MET A 123 -1.52 21.56 -5.27
N VAL A 124 -1.82 22.70 -4.64
CA VAL A 124 -1.03 23.23 -3.50
C VAL A 124 -0.95 22.21 -2.37
N GLY A 125 -2.07 21.58 -2.00
CA GLY A 125 -2.10 20.52 -0.99
C GLY A 125 -1.22 19.32 -1.33
N ARG A 126 -1.16 18.91 -2.60
CA ARG A 126 -0.29 17.81 -3.06
C ARG A 126 1.18 18.21 -3.03
N ILE A 127 1.50 19.45 -3.40
CA ILE A 127 2.86 20.01 -3.29
C ILE A 127 3.30 20.00 -1.81
N LEU A 128 2.48 20.53 -0.91
CA LEU A 128 2.76 20.51 0.54
C LEU A 128 2.95 19.10 1.08
N ALA A 129 2.12 18.14 0.68
CA ALA A 129 2.29 16.74 1.10
C ALA A 129 3.60 16.13 0.56
N SER A 130 4.01 16.52 -0.64
CA SER A 130 5.31 16.11 -1.21
C SER A 130 6.48 16.74 -0.46
N LEU A 131 6.40 18.03 -0.12
CA LEU A 131 7.43 18.74 0.65
C LEU A 131 7.55 18.19 2.07
N ARG A 132 6.43 17.87 2.73
CA ARG A 132 6.42 17.22 4.06
C ARG A 132 7.12 15.87 4.04
N ARG A 133 6.83 15.01 3.04
CA ARG A 133 7.50 13.70 2.88
C ARG A 133 9.01 13.84 2.70
N ARG A 134 9.45 14.92 2.05
CA ARG A 134 10.88 15.27 1.86
C ARG A 134 11.49 16.01 3.07
N ARG A 135 10.73 16.26 4.14
CA ARG A 135 11.15 17.01 5.33
C ARG A 135 11.67 18.42 5.03
N LEU A 136 11.11 19.07 4.00
CA LEU A 136 11.49 20.43 3.58
C LEU A 136 10.60 21.52 4.19
N LEU A 137 9.59 21.15 4.98
CA LEU A 137 8.68 22.12 5.59
C LEU A 137 9.08 22.41 7.03
N VAL A 138 9.04 23.69 7.40
CA VAL A 138 9.00 24.09 8.81
C VAL A 138 7.61 23.76 9.35
N GLU A 139 7.53 22.82 10.30
CA GLU A 139 6.27 22.48 10.95
C GLU A 139 5.89 23.58 11.93
N SER A 140 4.80 24.28 11.64
CA SER A 140 4.20 25.19 12.61
C SER A 140 3.59 24.38 13.74
N SER A 141 3.86 24.75 15.00
CA SER A 141 3.19 24.18 16.16
C SER A 141 1.67 24.26 16.00
N SER A 142 1.04 23.09 15.86
CA SER A 142 -0.41 22.98 15.70
C SER A 142 -1.08 23.29 17.03
N HIS A 143 -1.52 24.53 17.21
CA HIS A 143 -2.36 24.88 18.34
C HIS A 143 -3.79 24.45 18.01
N ARG A 144 -4.29 23.45 18.74
CA ARG A 144 -5.69 23.04 18.64
C ARG A 144 -6.55 24.17 19.21
N ILE A 145 -7.10 25.00 18.35
CA ILE A 145 -8.10 25.99 18.74
C ILE A 145 -9.33 25.21 19.20
N ARG A 146 -9.60 25.21 20.50
CA ARG A 146 -10.82 24.62 21.07
C ARG A 146 -11.99 25.47 20.57
N ARG A 147 -12.70 24.97 19.56
CA ARG A 147 -13.97 25.58 19.14
C ARG A 147 -14.95 25.44 20.30
N ILE A 148 -15.42 26.58 20.82
CA ILE A 148 -16.55 26.60 21.72
C ILE A 148 -17.73 26.00 20.94
N ARG A 149 -18.34 24.96 21.51
CA ARG A 149 -19.56 24.40 20.91
C ARG A 149 -20.68 25.41 21.19
N PRO A 150 -21.44 25.86 20.18
CA PRO A 150 -22.59 26.71 20.44
C PRO A 150 -23.55 25.99 21.37
N ALA A 151 -24.20 26.73 22.27
CA ALA A 151 -25.26 26.18 23.11
C ALA A 151 -26.34 25.57 22.20
N ARG A 152 -26.80 24.36 22.54
CA ARG A 152 -27.87 23.66 21.82
C ARG A 152 -29.06 23.51 22.77
N PRO A 153 -29.99 24.48 22.79
CA PRO A 153 -31.13 24.46 23.74
C PRO A 153 -31.99 23.19 23.63
N HIS A 154 -32.09 22.63 22.43
CA HIS A 154 -32.84 21.39 22.14
C HIS A 154 -32.09 20.11 22.53
N ALA A 155 -30.79 20.18 22.81
CA ALA A 155 -29.99 19.02 23.20
C ALA A 155 -30.03 18.84 24.72
N THR A 156 -31.23 18.69 25.27
CA THR A 156 -31.44 18.32 26.67
C THR A 156 -31.21 16.82 26.83
N ARG A 157 -30.50 16.44 27.90
CA ARG A 157 -30.30 15.01 28.23
C ARG A 157 -31.66 14.43 28.63
N VAL A 158 -32.11 13.42 27.91
CA VAL A 158 -33.31 12.67 28.30
C VAL A 158 -33.06 12.03 29.67
N PRO A 159 -33.91 12.28 30.68
CA PRO A 159 -33.77 11.67 32.00
C PRO A 159 -33.99 10.14 31.90
N PRO A 160 -33.23 9.34 32.68
CA PRO A 160 -33.20 7.88 32.56
C PRO A 160 -34.53 7.18 32.92
N THR A 161 -35.51 7.90 33.45
CA THR A 161 -36.79 7.35 33.95
C THR A 161 -37.88 7.17 32.89
N SER A 162 -37.62 7.53 31.63
CA SER A 162 -38.63 7.52 30.54
C SER A 162 -38.63 6.25 29.68
N ALA A 163 -37.85 5.23 30.05
CA ALA A 163 -37.64 4.01 29.25
C ALA A 163 -38.40 2.78 29.77
N THR A 164 -39.53 2.95 30.46
CA THR A 164 -40.39 1.82 30.85
C THR A 164 -41.61 1.77 29.93
N PRO A 165 -41.77 0.76 29.06
CA PRO A 165 -42.97 0.62 28.25
C PRO A 165 -44.17 0.25 29.16
N PRO A 166 -45.39 0.74 28.87
CA PRO A 166 -46.58 0.31 29.59
C PRO A 166 -46.84 -1.18 29.31
N GLY A 167 -47.13 -1.92 30.38
CA GLY A 167 -47.52 -3.34 30.32
C GLY A 167 -48.96 -3.56 29.88
#